data_AF-A0A3L7UZ35-F1
#
_entry.id   AF-A0A3L7UZ35-F1
#
_cell.length_a   1.000
_cell.length_b   1.000
_cell.length_c   1.000
_cell.angle_alpha   90.00
_cell.angle_beta   90.00
_cell.angle_gamma   90.00
#
_symmetry.space_group_name_H-M   'P 1'
#
loop_
_entity.id
_entity.type
_entity.pdbx_description
1 polymer ?
#
loop_
_entity_poly.entity_id
_entity_poly.type
_entity_poly.pdbx_seq_one_letter_code
_entity_poly.pdbx_strand_id
1 'polypeptide(L)' 'MTAEDLHKLLVSEFGETKITGSNFTAKDPWIEVAAAAIVDVARFLKHDERTQFDHLNDLTG' A
#
# COMPACT_ATOMS: atom_id res chain seq x y z
N MET A 1 -3.96 12.49 -1.34
CA MET A 1 -2.92 11.48 -1.61
C MET A 1 -3.32 10.72 -2.84
N THR A 2 -2.48 10.71 -3.88
CA THR A 2 -2.68 9.83 -5.05
C THR A 2 -2.10 8.43 -4.80
N ALA A 3 -2.30 7.49 -5.73
CA ALA A 3 -1.68 6.16 -5.66
C ALA A 3 -0.14 6.24 -5.76
N GLU A 4 0.39 7.17 -6.57
CA GLU A 4 1.82 7.42 -6.70
C GLU A 4 2.43 8.04 -5.44
N ASP A 5 1.70 8.98 -4.80
CA ASP A 5 2.10 9.54 -3.51
C ASP A 5 2.17 8.44 -2.43
N LEU A 6 1.14 7.57 -2.40
CA LEU A 6 1.09 6.45 -1.47
C LEU A 6 2.22 5.45 -1.73
N HIS A 7 2.52 5.16 -3.00
CA HIS A 7 3.64 4.28 -3.34
C HIS A 7 4.98 4.85 -2.88
N LYS A 8 5.25 6.14 -3.13
CA LYS A 8 6.48 6.79 -2.63
C LYS A 8 6.58 6.73 -1.11
N LEU A 9 5.47 6.96 -0.42
CA LEU A 9 5.39 6.82 1.03
C LEU A 9 5.75 5.40 1.46
N LEU A 10 5.10 4.39 0.89
CA LEU A 10 5.31 3.00 1.26
C LEU A 10 6.73 2.51 0.93
N VAL A 11 7.30 2.92 -0.22
CA VAL A 11 8.70 2.62 -0.56
C VAL A 11 9.67 3.27 0.44
N SER A 12 9.40 4.51 0.86
CA SER A 12 10.23 5.19 1.86
C SER A 12 10.20 4.50 3.23
N GLU A 13 9.05 3.95 3.64
CA GLU A 13 8.87 3.33 4.96
C GLU A 13 9.33 1.86 4.99
N PHE A 14 9.15 1.13 3.88
CA PHE A 14 9.33 -0.33 3.85
C PHE A 14 10.42 -0.82 2.89
N GLY A 15 10.88 0.02 1.96
CA GLY A 15 11.85 -0.33 0.94
C GLY A 15 11.28 -1.13 -0.24
N GLU A 16 12.04 -1.18 -1.34
CA GLU A 16 11.67 -1.84 -2.60
C GLU A 16 11.58 -3.37 -2.51
N THR A 17 12.11 -3.98 -1.45
CA THR A 17 11.97 -5.43 -1.24
C THR A 17 10.59 -5.81 -0.69
N LYS A 18 9.91 -4.88 -0.03
CA LYS A 18 8.55 -5.08 0.53
C LYS A 18 7.48 -4.50 -0.38
N ILE A 19 7.75 -3.39 -1.06
CA ILE A 19 6.87 -2.80 -2.07
C ILE A 19 7.43 -3.17 -3.44
N THR A 20 6.84 -4.20 -4.05
CA THR A 20 7.45 -4.93 -5.17
C THR A 20 7.06 -4.39 -6.53
N GLY A 21 6.06 -3.51 -6.60
CA GLY A 21 5.54 -2.99 -7.86
C GLY A 21 4.30 -2.12 -7.70
N SER A 22 3.75 -1.71 -8.84
CA SER A 22 2.55 -0.88 -8.92
C SER A 22 1.97 -0.91 -10.33
N ASN A 23 0.66 -0.68 -10.45
CA ASN A 23 0.02 -0.40 -11.73
C ASN A 23 -0.85 0.85 -11.65
N PHE A 24 -0.31 1.99 -12.07
CA PHE A 24 -1.02 3.28 -12.05
C PHE A 24 -1.82 3.59 -13.32
N THR A 25 -1.69 2.79 -14.37
CA THR A 25 -2.43 2.99 -15.63
C THR A 25 -3.75 2.23 -15.67
N ALA A 26 -4.00 1.36 -14.69
CA ALA A 26 -5.28 0.69 -14.52
C ALA A 26 -6.41 1.67 -14.19
N LYS A 27 -7.66 1.26 -14.49
CA LYS A 27 -8.86 2.02 -14.12
C LYS A 27 -8.92 2.25 -12.59
N ASP A 28 -8.58 1.23 -11.84
CA ASP A 28 -8.44 1.27 -10.38
C ASP A 28 -6.97 0.95 -10.06
N PRO A 29 -6.14 1.97 -9.77
CA PRO A 29 -4.71 1.77 -9.50
C PRO A 29 -4.43 0.93 -8.25
N TRP A 30 -3.35 0.15 -8.27
CA TRP A 30 -2.90 -0.61 -7.10
C TRP A 30 -1.37 -0.60 -6.91
N ILE A 31 -0.97 -0.98 -5.69
CA ILE A 31 0.42 -1.16 -5.26
C ILE A 31 0.60 -2.64 -4.91
N GLU A 32 1.70 -3.23 -5.34
CA GLU A 32 2.03 -4.62 -5.09
C GLU A 32 2.94 -4.72 -3.85
N VAL A 33 2.59 -5.64 -2.95
CA VAL A 33 3.27 -5.83 -1.67
C VAL A 33 3.71 -7.29 -1.57
N ALA A 34 4.96 -7.51 -1.13
CA ALA A 34 5.44 -8.85 -0.85
C ALA A 34 4.54 -9.54 0.19
N ALA A 35 4.21 -10.82 -0.03
CA ALA A 35 3.26 -11.54 0.83
C ALA A 35 3.61 -11.49 2.33
N ALA A 36 4.90 -11.61 2.66
CA ALA A 36 5.38 -11.53 4.04
C ALA A 36 5.24 -10.14 4.69
N ALA A 37 5.04 -9.08 3.90
CA ALA A 37 4.93 -7.70 4.36
C ALA A 37 3.49 -7.18 4.46
N ILE A 38 2.49 -7.95 4.01
CA ILE A 38 1.07 -7.50 3.96
C ILE A 38 0.59 -7.01 5.33
N VAL A 39 0.89 -7.75 6.41
CA VAL A 39 0.44 -7.38 7.76
C VAL A 39 1.09 -6.08 8.25
N ASP A 40 2.38 -5.90 7.99
CA ASP A 40 3.11 -4.69 8.38
C ASP A 40 2.56 -3.46 7.65
N VAL A 41 2.38 -3.60 6.32
CA VAL A 41 1.86 -2.52 5.47
C VAL A 41 0.43 -2.18 5.83
N ALA A 42 -0.45 -3.17 6.01
CA ALA A 42 -1.84 -2.93 6.39
C ALA A 42 -1.96 -2.26 7.77
N ARG A 43 -1.12 -2.65 8.74
CA ARG A 43 -1.08 -2.02 10.07
C ARG A 43 -0.65 -0.57 9.98
N PHE A 44 0.37 -0.27 9.18
CA PHE A 44 0.81 1.09 8.92
C PHE A 44 -0.29 1.91 8.26
N LEU A 45 -0.89 1.42 7.17
CA LEU A 45 -1.98 2.11 6.48
C LEU A 45 -3.17 2.41 7.39
N LYS A 46 -3.46 1.55 8.38
CA LYS A 46 -4.54 1.78 9.33
C LYS A 46 -4.20 2.86 10.36
N HIS A 47 -2.98 2.83 10.90
CA HIS A 47 -2.64 3.59 12.11
C HIS A 47 -1.76 4.82 11.88
N ASP A 48 -1.13 4.96 10.71
CA ASP A 48 -0.36 6.14 10.38
C ASP A 48 -1.28 7.33 10.13
N GLU A 49 -0.99 8.45 10.79
CA GLU A 49 -1.81 9.68 10.78
C GLU A 49 -1.99 10.26 9.36
N ARG A 50 -1.10 9.94 8.41
CA ARG A 50 -1.17 10.42 7.03
C ARG A 50 -2.15 9.61 6.18
N THR A 51 -2.46 8.37 6.56
CA THR A 51 -3.23 7.41 5.76
C THR A 51 -4.60 7.10 6.38
N GLN A 52 -4.63 6.64 7.63
CA GLN A 52 -5.86 6.33 8.39
C GLN A 52 -6.89 5.48 7.62
N PHE A 53 -6.45 4.42 6.94
CA PHE A 53 -7.32 3.51 6.20
C PHE A 53 -8.11 2.61 7.17
N ASP A 54 -9.18 3.18 7.73
CA ASP A 54 -9.98 2.53 8.77
C ASP A 54 -11.06 1.57 8.25
N HIS A 55 -11.28 1.53 6.93
CA HIS A 55 -12.26 0.67 6.30
C HIS A 55 -11.60 -0.27 5.28
N LEU A 56 -11.74 -1.58 5.50
CA LEU A 56 -11.38 -2.60 4.52
C LEU A 56 -12.56 -2.80 3.55
N ASN A 57 -12.39 -2.41 2.30
CA ASN A 57 -13.46 -2.45 1.30
C ASN A 57 -13.68 -3.84 0.68
N ASP A 58 -12.60 -4.56 0.39
CA ASP A 58 -12.64 -5.86 -0.26
C ASP A 58 -11.42 -6.71 0.11
N LEU A 59 -11.61 -8.03 0.18
CA LEU A 59 -10.56 -9.03 0.38
C LEU A 59 -10.95 -10.32 -0.35
N THR A 60 -10.16 -10.68 -1.35
CA THR A 60 -10.43 -11.76 -2.30
C THR A 60 -9.11 -12.48 -2.65
N GLY A 61 -9.19 -13.71 -3.19
CA GLY A 61 -8.04 -14.58 -3.47
C GLY A 61 -8.29 -15.55 -4.60
#